data_AF-A0A4R6WIW7-F1
#
_entry.id   AF-A0A4R6WIW7-F1
#
_cell.length_a   1.000
_cell.length_b   1.000
_cell.length_c   1.000
_cell.angle_alpha   90.00
_cell.angle_beta   90.00
_cell.angle_gamma   90.00
#
_symmetry.space_group_name_H-M   'P 1'
#
loop_
_entity.id
_entity.type
_entity.pdbx_description
1 polymer ?
#
loop_
_entity_poly.entity_id
_entity_poly.type
_entity_poly.pdbx_seq_one_letter_code
_entity_poly.pdbx_strand_id
1 'polypeptide(L)'
;MIRLYIIRLLFVLGCSFSIVTQAQEFYPVHFRELFTDEGVESSQIARLNGNYLSRKGFEYVNDSLYVHPQSHERVLLSTEQISGMNELVVYYFCSNNLDQFRARLQDESSYLEQLSLNHYQAIFGHVSNAFIISQDTLVDNVVLHPVRFVLKYPQETKFSFSTERFTFPVNDIFPLQHTTWYFNIKYDESTSFSSQNKINMVLTQEEQPYKIEFIDDIHFKVSYVGKNKKMQSVGGTYGHGYSTLVFRSELEKEEEILRYVNGVPLYKKVPVAPSFYTPEELNQVKNTPAYFQFIFSLSYDFIYYGGDNKFNLSGMAYQDYPTQAGPGRSD
;
A
#
# COMPACT_ATOMS: atom_id res chain seq x y z
N MET A 1 24.89 16.45 41.34
CA MET A 1 24.31 17.06 40.11
C MET A 1 24.61 16.29 38.83
N ILE A 2 25.79 15.65 38.67
CA ILE A 2 26.16 14.91 37.43
C ILE A 2 25.32 13.64 37.18
N ARG A 3 24.84 12.96 38.23
CA ARG A 3 24.02 11.73 38.09
C ARG A 3 22.62 11.94 37.50
N LEU A 4 22.03 13.14 37.60
CA LEU A 4 20.69 13.41 37.07
C LEU A 4 20.69 13.74 35.56
N TYR A 5 21.81 14.25 35.05
CA TYR A 5 22.00 14.53 33.62
C TYR A 5 22.28 13.27 32.81
N ILE A 6 23.03 12.31 33.35
CA ILE A 6 23.30 11.02 32.68
C ILE A 6 22.03 10.19 32.55
N ILE A 7 21.13 10.20 33.54
CA ILE A 7 19.84 9.50 33.47
C ILE A 7 18.90 10.16 32.45
N ARG A 8 18.88 11.50 32.34
CA ARG A 8 18.13 12.20 31.29
C ARG A 8 18.72 11.99 29.89
N LEU A 9 20.04 11.91 29.76
CA LEU A 9 20.71 11.61 28.49
C LEU A 9 20.45 10.16 28.04
N LEU A 10 20.43 9.20 28.98
CA LEU A 10 20.04 7.81 28.72
C LEU A 10 18.54 7.65 28.42
N PHE A 11 17.67 8.50 28.98
CA PHE A 11 16.25 8.53 28.62
C PHE A 11 16.02 9.17 27.24
N VAL A 12 16.80 10.19 26.86
CA VAL A 12 16.75 10.80 25.52
C VAL A 12 17.35 9.87 24.46
N LEU A 13 18.42 9.12 24.79
CA LEU A 13 18.99 8.07 23.94
C LEU A 13 18.11 6.80 23.89
N GLY A 14 17.37 6.50 24.96
CA GLY A 14 16.39 5.41 25.03
C GLY A 14 15.06 5.70 24.32
N CYS A 15 14.76 6.97 24.03
CA CYS A 15 13.60 7.39 23.23
C CYS A 15 13.95 7.78 21.78
N SER A 16 15.22 7.68 21.37
CA SER A 16 15.68 7.90 19.98
C SER A 16 15.98 6.61 19.22
N PHE A 17 15.86 5.45 19.88
CA PHE A 17 15.37 4.26 19.20
C PHE A 17 13.86 4.32 19.26
N SER A 18 13.27 5.10 18.35
CA SER A 18 11.98 4.67 17.81
C SER A 18 12.16 3.19 17.53
N ILE A 19 11.47 2.36 18.30
CA ILE A 19 11.11 1.03 17.84
C ILE A 19 10.39 1.36 16.53
N VAL A 20 11.15 1.36 15.43
CA VAL A 20 10.61 1.00 14.13
C VAL A 20 10.04 -0.34 14.47
N THR A 21 8.74 -0.38 14.80
CA THR A 21 7.97 -1.60 14.76
C THR A 21 8.36 -2.17 13.42
N GLN A 22 9.19 -3.21 13.44
CA GLN A 22 9.80 -3.73 12.22
C GLN A 22 8.65 -4.18 11.38
N ALA A 23 8.29 -3.31 10.46
CA ALA A 23 7.04 -3.40 9.78
C ALA A 23 7.33 -4.25 8.55
N GLN A 24 6.49 -5.25 8.36
CA GLN A 24 6.71 -6.30 7.37
C GLN A 24 7.00 -5.70 5.99
N GLU A 25 8.05 -6.19 5.32
CA GLU A 25 8.44 -5.65 4.01
C GLU A 25 7.60 -6.20 2.86
N PHE A 26 6.98 -7.38 3.01
CA PHE A 26 6.03 -7.87 2.02
C PHE A 26 4.74 -8.32 2.67
N TYR A 27 3.66 -7.68 2.25
CA TYR A 27 2.30 -8.05 2.62
C TYR A 27 1.68 -8.96 1.56
N PRO A 28 0.66 -9.77 1.91
CA PRO A 28 0.02 -10.73 0.99
C PRO A 28 -0.40 -10.11 -0.35
N VAL A 29 -0.86 -8.86 -0.31
CA VAL A 29 -1.34 -8.11 -1.48
C VAL A 29 -0.21 -7.76 -2.47
N HIS A 30 1.04 -7.77 -2.01
CA HIS A 30 2.20 -7.33 -2.78
C HIS A 30 3.05 -8.45 -3.39
N PHE A 31 2.71 -9.72 -3.13
CA PHE A 31 3.51 -10.85 -3.63
C PHE A 31 3.58 -10.91 -5.16
N ARG A 32 2.56 -10.44 -5.87
CA ARG A 32 2.58 -10.38 -7.35
C ARG A 32 3.62 -9.42 -7.90
N GLU A 33 4.04 -8.41 -7.12
CA GLU A 33 5.07 -7.47 -7.55
C GLU A 33 6.49 -8.05 -7.44
N LEU A 34 6.66 -9.19 -6.77
CA LEU A 34 7.95 -9.83 -6.56
C LEU A 34 8.47 -10.58 -7.78
N PHE A 35 7.65 -10.83 -8.79
CA PHE A 35 8.03 -11.61 -9.97
C PHE A 35 7.41 -11.06 -11.25
N THR A 36 7.99 -11.43 -12.38
CA THR A 36 7.58 -11.00 -13.72
C THR A 36 7.97 -12.03 -14.78
N ASP A 37 7.23 -12.11 -15.88
CA ASP A 37 7.59 -12.88 -17.08
C ASP A 37 8.19 -12.01 -18.20
N GLU A 38 8.49 -10.73 -17.94
CA GLU A 38 9.17 -9.91 -18.94
C GLU A 38 10.63 -10.29 -19.08
N GLY A 39 11.04 -10.60 -20.31
CA GLY A 39 12.44 -10.89 -20.64
C GLY A 39 12.96 -12.21 -20.08
N VAL A 40 12.08 -13.12 -19.65
CA VAL A 40 12.44 -14.50 -19.28
C VAL A 40 12.56 -15.37 -20.54
N GLU A 41 13.35 -16.44 -20.45
CA GLU A 41 13.44 -17.42 -21.54
C GLU A 41 12.11 -18.17 -21.73
N SER A 42 11.84 -18.68 -22.93
CA SER A 42 10.58 -19.37 -23.25
C SER A 42 10.31 -20.64 -22.43
N SER A 43 11.35 -21.18 -21.78
CA SER A 43 11.28 -22.34 -20.87
C SER A 43 10.97 -21.96 -19.42
N GLN A 44 10.97 -20.67 -19.07
CA GLN A 44 10.77 -20.16 -17.72
C GLN A 44 9.38 -19.54 -17.57
N ILE A 45 8.77 -19.71 -16.39
CA ILE A 45 7.45 -19.12 -16.09
C ILE A 45 7.59 -17.65 -15.71
N ALA A 46 8.56 -17.33 -14.86
CA ALA A 46 8.80 -16.00 -14.33
C ALA A 46 10.21 -15.91 -13.74
N ARG A 47 10.67 -14.69 -13.48
CA ARG A 47 11.86 -14.34 -12.70
C ARG A 47 11.50 -13.35 -11.59
N LEU A 48 12.38 -13.15 -10.62
CA LEU A 48 12.19 -12.12 -9.60
C LEU A 48 12.24 -10.72 -10.21
N ASN A 49 11.35 -9.83 -9.76
CA ASN A 49 11.28 -8.43 -10.19
C ASN A 49 12.37 -7.60 -9.50
N GLY A 50 13.54 -7.53 -10.13
CA GLY A 50 14.69 -6.80 -9.61
C GLY A 50 14.46 -5.31 -9.41
N ASN A 51 13.60 -4.66 -10.21
CA ASN A 51 13.30 -3.24 -10.05
C ASN A 51 12.57 -2.97 -8.72
N TYR A 52 11.55 -3.79 -8.42
CA TYR A 52 10.81 -3.68 -7.16
C TYR A 52 11.68 -4.05 -5.96
N LEU A 53 12.42 -5.17 -6.03
CA LEU A 53 13.26 -5.66 -4.93
C LEU A 53 14.43 -4.72 -4.60
N SER A 54 15.10 -4.14 -5.61
CA SER A 54 16.20 -3.20 -5.37
C SER A 54 15.72 -1.91 -4.68
N ARG A 55 14.52 -1.43 -4.98
CA ARG A 55 13.91 -0.28 -4.28
C ARG A 55 13.56 -0.59 -2.82
N LYS A 56 13.41 -1.87 -2.49
CA LYS A 56 13.27 -2.38 -1.12
C LYS A 56 14.62 -2.65 -0.44
N GLY A 57 15.74 -2.33 -1.09
CA GLY A 57 17.07 -2.56 -0.51
C GLY A 57 17.56 -4.00 -0.60
N PHE A 58 16.83 -4.88 -1.31
CA PHE A 58 17.31 -6.23 -1.58
C PHE A 58 18.35 -6.21 -2.71
N GLU A 59 19.46 -6.91 -2.48
CA GLU A 59 20.53 -7.06 -3.45
C GLU A 59 20.39 -8.36 -4.24
N TYR A 60 20.66 -8.28 -5.54
CA TYR A 60 20.68 -9.44 -6.42
C TYR A 60 21.83 -10.38 -6.04
N VAL A 61 21.52 -11.67 -5.84
CA VAL A 61 22.52 -12.73 -5.66
C VAL A 61 22.59 -13.61 -6.89
N ASN A 62 21.43 -14.07 -7.37
CA ASN A 62 21.25 -14.79 -8.63
C ASN A 62 19.79 -14.67 -9.09
N ASP A 63 19.46 -15.27 -10.24
CA ASP A 63 18.14 -15.14 -10.88
C ASP A 63 16.96 -15.61 -10.01
N SER A 64 17.23 -16.48 -9.05
CA SER A 64 16.23 -17.03 -8.13
C SER A 64 16.30 -16.42 -6.74
N LEU A 65 17.29 -15.59 -6.39
CA LEU A 65 17.54 -15.14 -5.01
C LEU A 65 17.95 -13.68 -4.91
N TYR A 66 17.25 -12.98 -4.02
CA TYR A 66 17.60 -11.65 -3.54
C TYR A 66 17.75 -11.66 -2.02
N VAL A 67 18.69 -10.87 -1.49
CA VAL A 67 18.99 -10.81 -0.06
C VAL A 67 19.09 -9.35 0.40
N HIS A 68 18.42 -9.01 1.50
CA HIS A 68 18.59 -7.70 2.12
C HIS A 68 19.85 -7.73 3.01
N PRO A 69 20.89 -6.92 2.74
CA PRO A 69 22.21 -7.06 3.36
C PRO A 69 22.21 -6.76 4.87
N GLN A 70 21.27 -5.95 5.35
CA GLN A 70 21.21 -5.52 6.76
C GLN A 70 20.33 -6.43 7.65
N SER A 71 19.14 -6.81 7.18
CA SER A 71 18.20 -7.66 7.91
C SER A 71 18.41 -9.16 7.66
N HIS A 72 19.24 -9.52 6.67
CA HIS A 72 19.42 -10.89 6.18
C HIS A 72 18.16 -11.55 5.61
N GLU A 73 17.09 -10.78 5.43
CA GLU A 73 15.85 -11.26 4.80
C GLU A 73 16.12 -11.70 3.36
N ARG A 74 15.33 -12.68 2.89
CA ARG A 74 15.57 -13.33 1.60
C ARG A 74 14.28 -13.49 0.82
N VAL A 75 14.35 -13.27 -0.48
CA VAL A 75 13.29 -13.58 -1.44
C VAL A 75 13.82 -14.59 -2.43
N LEU A 76 13.18 -15.76 -2.48
CA LEU A 76 13.51 -16.84 -3.41
C LEU A 76 12.32 -17.14 -4.33
N LEU A 77 12.58 -17.37 -5.61
CA LEU A 77 11.59 -17.83 -6.57
C LEU A 77 11.91 -19.26 -7.03
N SER A 78 10.89 -20.12 -7.01
CA SER A 78 10.88 -21.43 -7.65
C SER A 78 9.70 -21.52 -8.59
N THR A 79 9.89 -22.11 -9.76
CA THR A 79 8.81 -22.31 -10.73
C THR A 79 8.87 -23.72 -11.31
N GLU A 80 7.70 -24.32 -11.54
CA GLU A 80 7.58 -25.66 -12.14
C GLU A 80 6.45 -25.69 -13.15
N GLN A 81 6.64 -26.43 -14.24
CA GLN A 81 5.60 -26.72 -15.23
C GLN A 81 5.26 -28.22 -15.17
N ILE A 82 4.03 -28.56 -14.79
CA ILE A 82 3.59 -29.94 -14.65
C ILE A 82 2.23 -30.10 -15.34
N SER A 83 2.16 -30.97 -16.36
CA SER A 83 0.90 -31.40 -16.96
C SER A 83 -0.04 -30.27 -17.42
N GLY A 84 0.49 -29.22 -18.06
CA GLY A 84 -0.28 -28.05 -18.52
C GLY A 84 -0.59 -27.02 -17.42
N MET A 85 -0.08 -27.23 -16.20
CA MET A 85 -0.16 -26.29 -15.10
C MET A 85 1.20 -25.61 -14.88
N ASN A 86 1.14 -24.32 -14.58
CA ASN A 86 2.24 -23.57 -14.01
C ASN A 86 2.10 -23.56 -12.48
N GLU A 87 3.20 -23.79 -11.78
CA GLU A 87 3.35 -23.54 -10.36
C GLU A 87 4.45 -22.49 -10.15
N LEU A 88 4.12 -21.45 -9.40
CA LEU A 88 5.02 -20.40 -8.99
C LEU A 88 5.05 -20.35 -7.47
N VAL A 89 6.24 -20.42 -6.89
CA VAL A 89 6.45 -20.37 -5.45
C VAL A 89 7.44 -19.27 -5.10
N VAL A 90 6.98 -18.27 -4.35
CA VAL A 90 7.84 -17.26 -3.75
C VAL A 90 8.03 -17.62 -2.28
N TYR A 91 9.28 -17.76 -1.85
CA TYR A 91 9.66 -17.86 -0.45
C TYR A 91 10.16 -16.51 0.01
N TYR A 92 9.54 -15.98 1.07
CA TYR A 92 10.01 -14.80 1.77
C TYR A 92 10.43 -15.21 3.18
N PHE A 93 11.71 -15.02 3.50
CA PHE A 93 12.27 -15.26 4.82
C PHE A 93 12.39 -13.91 5.53
N CYS A 94 11.49 -13.66 6.49
CA CYS A 94 11.38 -12.36 7.14
C CYS A 94 11.84 -12.40 8.60
N SER A 95 12.37 -11.30 9.10
CA SER A 95 12.75 -11.17 10.52
C SER A 95 11.60 -10.65 11.40
N ASN A 96 10.49 -10.25 10.78
CA ASN A 96 9.45 -9.46 11.44
C ASN A 96 8.36 -10.36 12.04
N ASN A 97 7.70 -9.86 13.09
CA ASN A 97 6.53 -10.52 13.65
C ASN A 97 5.43 -10.64 12.58
N LEU A 98 4.91 -11.86 12.40
CA LEU A 98 3.89 -12.20 11.41
C LEU A 98 2.44 -12.09 11.91
N ASP A 99 2.18 -11.46 13.05
CA ASP A 99 0.83 -11.28 13.59
C ASP A 99 -0.04 -10.44 12.65
N GLN A 100 0.49 -9.31 12.17
CA GLN A 100 -0.20 -8.47 11.19
C GLN A 100 -0.37 -9.20 9.85
N PHE A 101 0.64 -9.96 9.42
CA PHE A 101 0.54 -10.80 8.22
C PHE A 101 -0.65 -11.75 8.29
N ARG A 102 -0.80 -12.46 9.41
CA ARG A 102 -1.90 -13.41 9.64
C ARG A 102 -3.24 -12.73 9.66
N ALA A 103 -3.34 -11.59 10.34
CA ALA A 103 -4.57 -10.81 10.37
C ALA A 103 -5.00 -10.43 8.93
N ARG A 104 -4.07 -9.99 8.08
CA ARG A 104 -4.34 -9.63 6.67
C ARG A 104 -4.76 -10.81 5.82
N LEU A 105 -4.19 -12.00 6.02
CA LEU A 105 -4.62 -13.22 5.33
C LEU A 105 -6.05 -13.63 5.69
N GLN A 106 -6.61 -13.07 6.77
CA GLN A 106 -7.98 -13.31 7.22
C GLN A 106 -8.93 -12.15 6.91
N ASP A 107 -8.44 -11.07 6.27
CA ASP A 107 -9.32 -9.99 5.82
C ASP A 107 -10.34 -10.55 4.81
N GLU A 108 -11.61 -10.16 4.91
CA GLU A 108 -12.70 -10.67 4.06
C GLU A 108 -12.40 -10.50 2.55
N SER A 109 -11.67 -9.43 2.20
CA SER A 109 -11.26 -9.14 0.82
C SER A 109 -10.16 -10.07 0.27
N SER A 110 -9.53 -10.88 1.12
CA SER A 110 -8.50 -11.84 0.68
C SER A 110 -9.10 -13.08 0.01
N TYR A 111 -10.37 -13.40 0.32
CA TYR A 111 -11.07 -14.62 -0.12
C TYR A 111 -10.34 -15.93 0.26
N LEU A 112 -9.39 -15.88 1.20
CA LEU A 112 -8.62 -17.04 1.64
C LEU A 112 -9.39 -17.82 2.71
N GLU A 113 -9.49 -19.13 2.53
CA GLU A 113 -9.90 -20.06 3.58
C GLU A 113 -8.69 -20.46 4.43
N GLN A 114 -8.83 -20.39 5.75
CA GLN A 114 -7.80 -20.88 6.67
C GLN A 114 -7.96 -22.40 6.85
N LEU A 115 -7.08 -23.18 6.22
CA LEU A 115 -7.06 -24.65 6.32
C LEU A 115 -6.34 -25.15 7.57
N SER A 116 -5.40 -24.37 8.10
CA SER A 116 -4.75 -24.61 9.39
C SER A 116 -4.18 -23.30 9.95
N LEU A 117 -3.62 -23.32 11.17
CA LEU A 117 -3.02 -22.14 11.80
C LEU A 117 -2.04 -21.38 10.90
N ASN A 118 -1.31 -22.10 10.04
CA ASN A 118 -0.27 -21.54 9.18
C ASN A 118 -0.50 -21.83 7.69
N HIS A 119 -1.74 -22.14 7.27
CA HIS A 119 -2.05 -22.41 5.87
C HIS A 119 -3.38 -21.76 5.49
N TYR A 120 -3.32 -20.88 4.50
CA TYR A 120 -4.43 -20.13 3.96
C TYR A 120 -4.49 -20.35 2.44
N GLN A 121 -5.66 -20.63 1.89
CA GLN A 121 -5.80 -20.96 0.47
C GLN A 121 -7.10 -20.40 -0.12
N ALA A 122 -7.04 -19.93 -1.36
CA ALA A 122 -8.20 -19.68 -2.18
C ALA A 122 -8.10 -20.48 -3.49
N ILE A 123 -9.25 -20.95 -3.96
CA ILE A 123 -9.38 -21.72 -5.20
C ILE A 123 -10.47 -21.08 -6.06
N PHE A 124 -10.11 -20.70 -7.27
CA PHE A 124 -10.99 -20.08 -8.26
C PHE A 124 -10.95 -20.92 -9.55
N GLY A 125 -11.84 -21.91 -9.63
CA GLY A 125 -11.83 -22.87 -10.73
C GLY A 125 -10.52 -23.68 -10.75
N HIS A 126 -9.73 -23.51 -11.80
CA HIS A 126 -8.43 -24.18 -11.96
C HIS A 126 -7.24 -23.37 -11.42
N VAL A 127 -7.47 -22.14 -10.96
CA VAL A 127 -6.45 -21.31 -10.33
C VAL A 127 -6.53 -21.48 -8.82
N SER A 128 -5.38 -21.61 -8.16
CA SER A 128 -5.30 -21.57 -6.71
C SER A 128 -4.12 -20.74 -6.23
N ASN A 129 -4.32 -20.02 -5.13
CA ASN A 129 -3.25 -19.32 -4.44
C ASN A 129 -3.27 -19.71 -2.96
N ALA A 130 -2.09 -19.89 -2.38
CA ALA A 130 -1.94 -20.28 -0.99
C ALA A 130 -0.80 -19.53 -0.32
N PHE A 131 -0.97 -19.28 0.98
CA PHE A 131 0.05 -18.77 1.88
C PHE A 131 0.32 -19.82 2.95
N ILE A 132 1.59 -20.22 3.09
CA ILE A 132 2.04 -21.23 4.05
C ILE A 132 3.16 -20.64 4.89
N ILE A 133 2.96 -20.58 6.21
CA ILE A 133 4.00 -20.17 7.16
C ILE A 133 4.67 -21.43 7.73
N SER A 134 5.98 -21.54 7.54
CA SER A 134 6.76 -22.69 8.02
C SER A 134 7.36 -22.42 9.40
N GLN A 135 7.99 -23.45 9.97
CA GLN A 135 8.77 -23.27 11.20
C GLN A 135 9.94 -22.31 10.96
N ASP A 136 10.28 -21.59 12.01
CA ASP A 136 11.38 -20.63 12.01
C ASP A 136 12.70 -21.29 11.62
N THR A 137 13.51 -20.52 10.90
CA THR A 137 14.83 -20.94 10.43
C THR A 137 15.88 -20.01 11.01
N LEU A 138 17.01 -20.58 11.43
CA LEU A 138 18.15 -19.79 11.87
C LEU A 138 19.13 -19.64 10.71
N VAL A 139 19.40 -18.41 10.32
CA VAL A 139 20.25 -18.07 9.20
C VAL A 139 21.21 -16.98 9.65
N ASP A 140 22.51 -17.24 9.64
CA ASP A 140 23.55 -16.29 10.07
C ASP A 140 23.29 -15.72 11.49
N ASN A 141 22.78 -16.56 12.40
CA ASN A 141 22.32 -16.22 13.76
C ASN A 141 21.10 -15.29 13.85
N VAL A 142 20.41 -15.03 12.74
CA VAL A 142 19.13 -14.32 12.69
C VAL A 142 18.00 -15.35 12.57
N VAL A 143 16.99 -15.23 13.44
CA VAL A 143 15.76 -16.04 13.32
C VAL A 143 14.91 -15.43 12.23
N LEU A 144 14.60 -16.22 11.20
CA LEU A 144 13.76 -15.82 10.07
C LEU A 144 12.53 -16.71 10.02
N HIS A 145 11.37 -16.08 9.82
CA HIS A 145 10.07 -16.72 9.64
C HIS A 145 9.82 -16.94 8.14
N PRO A 146 9.80 -18.19 7.64
CA PRO A 146 9.60 -18.47 6.22
C PRO A 146 8.11 -18.44 5.87
N VAL A 147 7.76 -17.57 4.92
CA VAL A 147 6.44 -17.46 4.32
C VAL A 147 6.53 -17.89 2.87
N ARG A 148 5.65 -18.80 2.46
CA ARG A 148 5.54 -19.27 1.07
C ARG A 148 4.26 -18.75 0.48
N PHE A 149 4.37 -18.03 -0.63
CA PHE A 149 3.26 -17.80 -1.54
C PHE A 149 3.34 -18.82 -2.67
N VAL A 150 2.25 -19.55 -2.90
CA VAL A 150 2.13 -20.56 -3.96
C VAL A 150 1.00 -20.15 -4.88
N LEU A 151 1.26 -20.04 -6.18
CA LEU A 151 0.27 -19.79 -7.22
C LEU A 151 0.30 -20.95 -8.21
N LYS A 152 -0.83 -21.62 -8.40
CA LYS A 152 -1.00 -22.67 -9.42
C LYS A 152 -2.08 -22.26 -10.40
N TYR A 153 -1.82 -22.37 -11.69
CA TYR A 153 -2.75 -21.96 -12.73
C TYR A 153 -2.48 -22.67 -14.06
N PRO A 154 -3.50 -22.89 -14.91
CA PRO A 154 -3.30 -23.42 -16.27
C PRO A 154 -2.41 -22.51 -17.13
N GLN A 155 -1.59 -23.09 -18.00
CA GLN A 155 -0.62 -22.35 -18.83
C GLN A 155 -1.25 -21.26 -19.71
N GLU A 156 -2.46 -21.49 -20.17
CA GLU A 156 -3.24 -20.60 -21.03
C GLU A 156 -3.98 -19.49 -20.26
N THR A 157 -3.91 -19.48 -18.92
CA THR A 157 -4.62 -18.50 -18.11
C THR A 157 -4.09 -17.09 -18.38
N LYS A 158 -5.01 -16.17 -18.66
CA LYS A 158 -4.76 -14.73 -18.66
C LYS A 158 -5.49 -14.11 -17.49
N PHE A 159 -4.75 -13.44 -16.61
CA PHE A 159 -5.33 -12.73 -15.48
C PHE A 159 -5.85 -11.35 -15.92
N SER A 160 -6.73 -10.75 -15.14
CA SER A 160 -7.30 -9.43 -15.45
C SER A 160 -6.25 -8.31 -15.50
N PHE A 161 -5.12 -8.49 -14.82
CA PHE A 161 -3.99 -7.55 -14.81
C PHE A 161 -2.95 -7.86 -15.91
N SER A 162 -3.10 -8.96 -16.64
CA SER A 162 -2.16 -9.33 -17.70
C SER A 162 -2.27 -8.38 -18.90
N THR A 163 -1.18 -8.25 -19.65
CA THR A 163 -1.18 -7.54 -20.94
C THR A 163 -1.20 -8.54 -22.10
N GLU A 164 -1.34 -8.04 -23.33
CA GLU A 164 -1.24 -8.89 -24.53
C GLU A 164 0.08 -9.65 -24.61
N ARG A 165 1.17 -9.05 -24.11
CA ARG A 165 2.52 -9.60 -24.20
C ARG A 165 2.92 -10.45 -23.00
N PHE A 166 2.43 -10.09 -21.81
CA PHE A 166 2.95 -10.61 -20.55
C PHE A 166 1.82 -11.01 -19.61
N THR A 167 1.95 -12.17 -18.99
CA THR A 167 1.03 -12.65 -17.95
C THR A 167 1.29 -11.93 -16.64
N PHE A 168 2.56 -11.69 -16.30
CA PHE A 168 3.01 -10.93 -15.13
C PHE A 168 3.88 -9.76 -15.58
N PRO A 169 3.27 -8.66 -16.07
CA PRO A 169 4.03 -7.50 -16.52
C PRO A 169 4.92 -6.95 -15.40
N VAL A 170 6.05 -6.36 -15.77
CA VAL A 170 6.91 -5.66 -14.84
C VAL A 170 6.10 -4.56 -14.18
N ASN A 171 6.11 -4.58 -12.85
CA ASN A 171 5.52 -3.54 -12.07
C ASN A 171 6.61 -2.58 -11.58
N ASP A 172 6.63 -1.38 -12.17
CA ASP A 172 7.54 -0.29 -11.79
C ASP A 172 6.97 0.58 -10.65
N ILE A 173 5.95 0.11 -9.92
CA ILE A 173 5.42 0.78 -8.74
C ILE A 173 6.54 0.98 -7.72
N PHE A 174 6.64 2.20 -7.21
CA PHE A 174 7.49 2.48 -6.07
C PHE A 174 6.82 1.99 -4.78
N PRO A 175 7.53 1.24 -3.92
CA PRO A 175 6.92 0.67 -2.74
C PRO A 175 6.81 1.73 -1.62
N LEU A 176 5.66 2.41 -1.53
CA LEU A 176 5.45 3.52 -0.60
C LEU A 176 5.37 3.11 0.88
N GLN A 177 5.03 1.87 1.22
CA GLN A 177 4.94 1.43 2.62
C GLN A 177 6.22 1.76 3.41
N HIS A 178 6.05 2.15 4.67
CA HIS A 178 7.13 2.55 5.59
C HIS A 178 7.97 3.72 5.11
N THR A 179 7.41 4.57 4.25
CA THR A 179 8.09 5.78 3.77
C THR A 179 7.42 7.04 4.31
N THR A 180 8.24 8.07 4.50
CA THR A 180 7.80 9.41 4.88
C THR A 180 8.15 10.38 3.76
N TRP A 181 7.21 11.24 3.43
CA TRP A 181 7.37 12.28 2.41
C TRP A 181 6.82 13.60 2.91
N TYR A 182 7.43 14.66 2.45
CA TYR A 182 6.90 16.01 2.55
C TYR A 182 6.16 16.35 1.28
N PHE A 183 5.14 17.20 1.37
CA PHE A 183 4.37 17.55 0.18
C PHE A 183 3.83 18.98 0.18
N ASN A 184 3.55 19.44 -1.04
CA ASN A 184 2.81 20.65 -1.31
C ASN A 184 1.77 20.37 -2.40
N ILE A 185 0.72 21.19 -2.43
CA ILE A 185 -0.44 21.02 -3.30
C ILE A 185 -0.67 22.30 -4.07
N LYS A 186 -0.86 22.14 -5.38
CA LYS A 186 -1.35 23.18 -6.29
C LYS A 186 -2.71 22.75 -6.79
N TYR A 187 -3.69 23.64 -6.65
CA TYR A 187 -5.03 23.43 -7.16
C TYR A 187 -5.31 24.52 -8.18
N ASP A 188 -5.38 24.11 -9.45
CA ASP A 188 -5.47 25.01 -10.59
C ASP A 188 -6.82 24.80 -11.28
N GLU A 189 -7.51 25.89 -11.64
CA GLU A 189 -8.68 25.81 -12.49
C GLU A 189 -8.30 25.27 -13.87
N SER A 190 -9.07 24.34 -14.42
CA SER A 190 -8.82 23.88 -15.78
C SER A 190 -9.29 24.95 -16.77
N THR A 191 -8.37 25.47 -17.56
CA THR A 191 -8.69 26.36 -18.68
C THR A 191 -9.32 25.63 -19.86
N SER A 192 -9.28 24.30 -19.87
CA SER A 192 -9.72 23.46 -21.00
C SER A 192 -11.06 22.78 -20.76
N PHE A 193 -11.48 22.58 -19.51
CA PHE A 193 -12.74 21.92 -19.16
C PHE A 193 -13.37 22.59 -17.93
N SER A 194 -14.51 23.26 -18.11
CA SER A 194 -15.14 24.04 -17.04
C SER A 194 -15.65 23.23 -15.86
N SER A 195 -15.81 21.91 -16.00
CA SER A 195 -16.31 21.00 -14.95
C SER A 195 -15.20 20.29 -14.17
N GLN A 196 -13.93 20.58 -14.48
CA GLN A 196 -12.78 19.88 -13.91
C GLN A 196 -11.77 20.91 -13.40
N ASN A 197 -11.23 20.68 -12.22
CA ASN A 197 -10.05 21.39 -11.75
C ASN A 197 -8.92 20.39 -11.54
N LYS A 198 -7.69 20.84 -11.72
CA LYS A 198 -6.50 19.98 -11.63
C LYS A 198 -5.85 20.14 -10.28
N ILE A 199 -5.63 19.04 -9.58
CA ILE A 199 -4.85 19.01 -8.34
C ILE A 199 -3.52 18.35 -8.63
N ASN A 200 -2.44 19.08 -8.39
CA ASN A 200 -1.08 18.58 -8.48
C ASN A 200 -0.49 18.50 -7.07
N MET A 201 -0.03 17.32 -6.67
CA MET A 201 0.71 17.10 -5.43
C MET A 201 2.11 16.64 -5.77
N VAL A 202 3.11 17.24 -5.12
CA VAL A 202 4.51 16.80 -5.24
C VAL A 202 4.93 16.22 -3.91
N LEU A 203 5.25 14.92 -3.87
CA LEU A 203 5.91 14.28 -2.73
C LEU A 203 7.42 14.42 -2.89
N THR A 204 8.13 14.80 -1.84
CA THR A 204 9.58 15.04 -1.84
C THR A 204 10.19 14.69 -0.48
N GLN A 205 11.50 14.48 -0.42
CA GLN A 205 12.25 14.35 0.83
C GLN A 205 12.64 15.70 1.44
N GLU A 206 12.57 16.79 0.66
CA GLU A 206 12.83 18.15 1.13
C GLU A 206 11.69 18.62 2.05
N GLU A 207 12.01 19.26 3.17
CA GLU A 207 11.01 19.74 4.14
C GLU A 207 9.97 20.66 3.49
N GLN A 208 8.69 20.34 3.68
CA GLN A 208 7.54 21.13 3.24
C GLN A 208 6.55 21.32 4.41
N PRO A 209 5.55 22.21 4.28
CA PRO A 209 4.58 22.47 5.33
C PRO A 209 3.76 21.25 5.79
N TYR A 210 3.66 20.23 4.95
CA TYR A 210 2.89 19.02 5.21
C TYR A 210 3.74 17.78 5.06
N LYS A 211 3.43 16.76 5.88
CA LYS A 211 4.10 15.47 5.89
C LYS A 211 3.07 14.36 5.72
N ILE A 212 3.34 13.40 4.86
CA ILE A 212 2.60 12.14 4.73
C ILE A 212 3.51 10.98 5.11
N GLU A 213 2.97 10.07 5.91
CA GLU A 213 3.59 8.83 6.34
C GLU A 213 2.74 7.69 5.79
N PHE A 214 3.33 6.84 4.96
CA PHE A 214 2.73 5.59 4.52
C PHE A 214 3.10 4.55 5.57
N ILE A 215 2.15 4.25 6.46
CA ILE A 215 2.40 3.49 7.70
C ILE A 215 2.58 2.01 7.40
N ASP A 216 1.81 1.47 6.47
CA ASP A 216 1.92 0.12 5.94
C ASP A 216 1.50 0.14 4.46
N ASP A 217 1.18 -1.00 3.88
CA ASP A 217 0.74 -1.16 2.50
C ASP A 217 -0.63 -0.55 2.16
N ILE A 218 -1.40 -0.21 3.19
CA ILE A 218 -2.80 0.21 3.06
C ILE A 218 -3.04 1.54 3.77
N HIS A 219 -2.35 1.85 4.85
CA HIS A 219 -2.65 3.00 5.69
C HIS A 219 -1.68 4.15 5.47
N PHE A 220 -2.22 5.37 5.47
CA PHE A 220 -1.43 6.58 5.47
C PHE A 220 -1.86 7.53 6.58
N LYS A 221 -0.97 8.44 6.95
CA LYS A 221 -1.22 9.52 7.89
C LYS A 221 -0.58 10.81 7.40
N VAL A 222 -1.36 11.88 7.40
CA VAL A 222 -0.91 13.23 7.11
C VAL A 222 -0.78 14.00 8.41
N SER A 223 0.36 14.63 8.63
CA SER A 223 0.63 15.51 9.75
C SER A 223 0.82 16.96 9.27
N TYR A 224 0.19 17.90 9.96
CA TYR A 224 0.20 19.32 9.59
C TYR A 224 0.02 20.24 10.81
N VAL A 225 0.46 21.48 10.69
CA VAL A 225 0.20 22.52 11.70
C VAL A 225 -1.14 23.19 11.39
N GLY A 226 -2.13 22.96 12.26
CA GLY A 226 -3.47 23.53 12.10
C GLY A 226 -3.51 25.05 12.31
N LYS A 227 -4.65 25.68 11.98
CA LYS A 227 -4.87 27.13 12.21
C LYS A 227 -4.66 27.58 13.66
N ASN A 228 -4.87 26.66 14.62
CA ASN A 228 -4.62 26.86 16.04
C ASN A 228 -3.14 26.73 16.45
N LYS A 229 -2.22 26.61 15.48
CA LYS A 229 -0.77 26.40 15.68
C LYS A 229 -0.41 25.12 16.43
N LYS A 230 -1.32 24.14 16.49
CA LYS A 230 -1.05 22.81 17.06
C LYS A 230 -0.85 21.80 15.94
N MET A 231 0.00 20.81 16.19
CA MET A 231 0.12 19.65 15.31
C MET A 231 -1.21 18.89 15.30
N GLN A 232 -1.70 18.59 14.11
CA GLN A 232 -2.90 17.81 13.85
C GLN A 232 -2.56 16.72 12.83
N SER A 233 -3.40 15.68 12.76
CA SER A 233 -3.25 14.65 11.75
C SER A 233 -4.58 14.15 11.23
N VAL A 234 -4.61 13.77 9.95
CA VAL A 234 -5.69 12.97 9.37
C VAL A 234 -5.10 11.67 8.85
N GLY A 235 -5.84 10.58 8.93
CA GLY A 235 -5.45 9.27 8.44
C GLY A 235 -6.36 8.80 7.31
N GLY A 236 -6.03 7.65 6.77
CA GLY A 236 -6.86 6.99 5.78
C GLY A 236 -6.22 5.73 5.25
N THR A 237 -6.86 5.18 4.22
CA THR A 237 -6.32 4.08 3.44
C THR A 237 -5.92 4.55 2.05
N TYR A 238 -4.97 3.86 1.43
CA TYR A 238 -4.55 4.06 0.07
C TYR A 238 -4.44 2.72 -0.65
N GLY A 239 -4.45 2.76 -1.98
CA GLY A 239 -4.28 1.59 -2.82
C GLY A 239 -3.57 1.94 -4.10
N HIS A 240 -2.90 0.96 -4.68
CA HIS A 240 -2.13 1.10 -5.91
C HIS A 240 -2.86 0.48 -7.10
N GLY A 241 -3.09 1.28 -8.14
CA GLY A 241 -3.27 0.80 -9.51
C GLY A 241 -1.93 0.81 -10.26
N TYR A 242 -1.92 0.39 -11.52
CA TYR A 242 -0.71 0.31 -12.35
C TYR A 242 0.02 1.66 -12.46
N SER A 243 -0.72 2.75 -12.63
CA SER A 243 -0.20 4.12 -12.72
C SER A 243 -0.97 5.10 -11.83
N THR A 244 -1.75 4.59 -10.88
CA THR A 244 -2.65 5.40 -10.04
C THR A 244 -2.48 5.10 -8.56
N LEU A 245 -2.60 6.14 -7.74
CA LEU A 245 -2.65 6.06 -6.28
C LEU A 245 -4.04 6.54 -5.85
N VAL A 246 -4.82 5.64 -5.25
CA VAL A 246 -6.19 5.93 -4.82
C VAL A 246 -6.16 6.13 -3.32
N PHE A 247 -6.56 7.31 -2.84
CA PHE A 247 -6.69 7.57 -1.41
C PHE A 247 -8.14 7.52 -0.96
N ARG A 248 -8.32 7.12 0.30
CA ARG A 248 -9.59 7.12 1.02
C ARG A 248 -9.33 7.64 2.42
N SER A 249 -9.51 8.94 2.62
CA SER A 249 -9.38 9.57 3.93
C SER A 249 -10.39 8.99 4.92
N GLU A 250 -9.95 8.81 6.17
CA GLU A 250 -10.87 8.68 7.29
C GLU A 250 -11.63 10.00 7.43
N LEU A 251 -12.94 9.91 7.35
CA LEU A 251 -13.82 11.04 7.57
C LEU A 251 -14.19 11.06 9.06
N GLU A 252 -14.24 12.25 9.63
CA GLU A 252 -14.81 12.42 10.97
C GLU A 252 -16.24 11.84 10.92
N LYS A 253 -16.52 10.84 11.76
CA LYS A 253 -17.84 10.23 11.85
C LYS A 253 -18.84 11.31 12.21
N GLU A 254 -19.73 11.70 11.30
CA GLU A 254 -20.97 12.35 11.70
C GLU A 254 -22.04 11.29 11.97
N GLU A 255 -22.51 11.35 13.21
CA GLU A 255 -23.64 10.70 13.89
C GLU A 255 -24.48 9.68 13.10
N GLU A 256 -24.55 8.47 13.66
CA GLU A 256 -25.60 7.50 13.34
C GLU A 256 -26.98 8.09 13.65
N ILE A 257 -27.73 8.50 12.62
CA ILE A 257 -29.18 8.68 12.78
C ILE A 257 -29.81 7.29 12.74
N LEU A 258 -29.94 6.68 13.92
CA LEU A 258 -30.71 5.45 14.12
C LEU A 258 -32.20 5.75 13.93
N ARG A 259 -32.73 5.60 12.72
CA ARG A 259 -34.16 5.40 12.54
C ARG A 259 -34.43 3.90 12.56
N TYR A 260 -35.09 3.45 13.63
CA TYR A 260 -35.57 2.08 13.75
C TYR A 260 -36.88 1.93 12.99
N VAL A 261 -36.98 0.91 12.13
CA VAL A 261 -38.26 0.40 11.64
C VAL A 261 -38.34 -1.04 12.13
N ASN A 262 -39.36 -1.35 12.93
CA ASN A 262 -39.60 -2.68 13.51
C ASN A 262 -38.40 -3.26 14.30
N GLY A 263 -37.66 -2.43 15.03
CA GLY A 263 -36.53 -2.89 15.85
C GLY A 263 -35.23 -3.17 15.08
N VAL A 264 -35.21 -2.93 13.77
CA VAL A 264 -34.02 -3.08 12.91
C VAL A 264 -33.50 -1.68 12.51
N PRO A 265 -32.20 -1.38 12.71
CA PRO A 265 -31.63 -0.11 12.26
C PRO A 265 -31.58 -0.06 10.74
N LEU A 266 -32.24 0.94 10.14
CA LEU A 266 -32.25 1.19 8.70
C LEU A 266 -31.43 2.46 8.40
N TYR A 267 -30.33 2.25 7.67
CA TYR A 267 -29.39 3.22 7.08
C TYR A 267 -28.25 3.76 7.96
N LYS A 268 -27.02 3.40 7.57
CA LYS A 268 -25.79 4.09 7.94
C LYS A 268 -25.55 5.18 6.89
N LYS A 269 -25.67 6.46 7.26
CA LYS A 269 -25.21 7.55 6.38
C LYS A 269 -23.70 7.38 6.24
N VAL A 270 -23.24 7.01 5.04
CA VAL A 270 -21.80 6.92 4.78
C VAL A 270 -21.28 8.37 4.80
N PRO A 271 -20.32 8.71 5.68
CA PRO A 271 -19.75 10.04 5.68
C PRO A 271 -19.14 10.31 4.30
N VAL A 272 -19.32 11.52 3.80
CA VAL A 272 -18.90 11.94 2.48
C VAL A 272 -17.81 12.99 2.65
N ALA A 273 -16.72 12.86 1.91
CA ALA A 273 -15.63 13.83 1.98
C ALA A 273 -16.16 15.23 1.61
N PRO A 274 -15.68 16.30 2.27
CA PRO A 274 -16.03 17.66 1.86
C PRO A 274 -15.57 17.90 0.42
N SER A 275 -16.34 18.65 -0.35
CA SER A 275 -16.01 19.02 -1.74
C SER A 275 -15.72 20.51 -1.85
N PHE A 276 -14.73 20.86 -2.67
CA PHE A 276 -14.34 22.26 -2.95
C PHE A 276 -14.22 22.46 -4.46
N TYR A 277 -15.03 23.36 -5.00
CA TYR A 277 -15.24 23.52 -6.44
C TYR A 277 -14.35 24.60 -7.06
N THR A 278 -13.71 25.43 -6.24
CA THR A 278 -12.72 26.41 -6.71
C THR A 278 -11.45 26.40 -5.85
N PRO A 279 -10.31 26.87 -6.40
CA PRO A 279 -9.10 27.08 -5.62
C PRO A 279 -9.29 28.02 -4.43
N GLU A 280 -10.14 29.04 -4.54
CA GLU A 280 -10.44 29.98 -3.47
C GLU A 280 -11.13 29.28 -2.30
N GLU A 281 -12.15 28.46 -2.58
CA GLU A 281 -12.86 27.68 -1.56
C GLU A 281 -11.91 26.73 -0.82
N LEU A 282 -11.07 25.99 -1.55
CA LEU A 282 -10.10 25.10 -0.95
C LEU A 282 -9.06 25.86 -0.12
N ASN A 283 -8.61 27.03 -0.59
CA ASN A 283 -7.65 27.86 0.14
C ASN A 283 -8.21 28.43 1.45
N GLN A 284 -9.52 28.72 1.53
CA GLN A 284 -10.16 29.18 2.77
C GLN A 284 -10.08 28.13 3.89
N VAL A 285 -10.13 26.84 3.54
CA VAL A 285 -10.05 25.74 4.50
C VAL A 285 -8.63 25.19 4.67
N LYS A 286 -7.61 25.78 4.06
CA LYS A 286 -6.21 25.34 4.18
C LYS A 286 -5.79 25.17 5.65
N ASN A 287 -5.02 24.12 5.94
CA ASN A 287 -4.58 23.73 7.29
C ASN A 287 -5.73 23.34 8.24
N THR A 288 -6.75 22.65 7.72
CA THR A 288 -7.85 22.05 8.52
C THR A 288 -8.06 20.59 8.12
N PRO A 289 -8.76 19.77 8.94
CA PRO A 289 -9.07 18.38 8.57
C PRO A 289 -9.79 18.28 7.23
N ALA A 290 -10.76 19.16 6.97
CA ALA A 290 -11.55 19.16 5.74
C ALA A 290 -10.69 19.34 4.47
N TYR A 291 -9.66 20.19 4.52
CA TYR A 291 -8.72 20.38 3.41
C TYR A 291 -8.04 19.06 3.03
N PHE A 292 -7.45 18.38 4.02
CA PHE A 292 -6.75 17.12 3.76
C PHE A 292 -7.71 15.97 3.46
N GLN A 293 -8.88 15.91 4.09
CA GLN A 293 -9.90 14.91 3.79
C GLN A 293 -10.35 14.98 2.33
N PHE A 294 -10.54 16.18 1.78
CA PHE A 294 -10.83 16.36 0.36
C PHE A 294 -9.67 15.86 -0.51
N ILE A 295 -8.46 16.38 -0.29
CA ILE A 295 -7.27 16.03 -1.07
C ILE A 295 -7.03 14.52 -1.10
N PHE A 296 -7.13 13.86 0.04
CA PHE A 296 -6.91 12.42 0.19
C PHE A 296 -8.21 11.60 0.07
N SER A 297 -9.25 12.16 -0.56
CA SER A 297 -10.42 11.40 -1.04
C SER A 297 -10.35 11.12 -2.55
N LEU A 298 -9.33 11.65 -3.23
CA LEU A 298 -9.18 11.59 -4.67
C LEU A 298 -8.23 10.46 -5.11
N SER A 299 -8.27 10.19 -6.40
CA SER A 299 -7.28 9.36 -7.09
C SER A 299 -6.31 10.23 -7.87
N TYR A 300 -5.04 9.82 -7.89
CA TYR A 300 -3.98 10.54 -8.56
C TYR A 300 -3.28 9.61 -9.55
N ASP A 301 -3.10 10.07 -10.78
CA ASP A 301 -2.10 9.49 -11.67
C ASP A 301 -0.72 9.80 -11.08
N PHE A 302 0.11 8.78 -10.89
CA PHE A 302 1.46 8.95 -10.40
C PHE A 302 2.45 8.75 -11.54
N ILE A 303 3.40 9.68 -11.67
CA ILE A 303 4.56 9.50 -12.52
C ILE A 303 5.80 9.54 -11.64
N TYR A 304 6.45 8.39 -11.49
CA TYR A 304 7.73 8.29 -10.82
C TYR A 304 8.85 8.39 -11.86
N TYR A 305 9.56 9.52 -11.85
CA TYR A 305 10.79 9.68 -12.62
C TYR A 305 11.93 9.17 -11.74
N GLY A 306 12.26 7.88 -11.88
CA GLY A 306 13.33 7.23 -11.12
C GLY A 306 14.63 8.03 -11.20
N GLY A 307 15.00 8.67 -10.09
CA GLY A 307 16.20 9.52 -10.00
C GLY A 307 16.07 10.66 -8.99
N ASP A 308 14.88 11.29 -8.86
CA ASP A 308 14.79 12.61 -8.21
C ASP A 308 14.30 12.60 -6.76
N ASN A 309 14.05 11.42 -6.14
CA ASN A 309 13.37 11.34 -4.83
C ASN A 309 12.12 12.24 -4.77
N LYS A 310 11.36 12.27 -5.88
CA LYS A 310 10.18 13.10 -6.06
C LYS A 310 9.08 12.31 -6.77
N PHE A 311 7.85 12.43 -6.29
CA PHE A 311 6.66 11.91 -6.96
C PHE A 311 5.79 13.07 -7.39
N ASN A 312 5.42 13.08 -8.66
CA ASN A 312 4.39 13.99 -9.15
C ASN A 312 3.07 13.21 -9.24
N LEU A 313 2.09 13.67 -8.48
CA LEU A 313 0.74 13.13 -8.42
C LEU A 313 -0.20 14.16 -9.07
N SER A 314 -0.94 13.73 -10.08
CA SER A 314 -1.91 14.58 -10.78
C SER A 314 -3.29 13.96 -10.65
N GLY A 315 -4.22 14.68 -10.02
CA GLY A 315 -5.61 14.29 -9.85
C GLY A 315 -6.56 15.29 -10.50
N MET A 316 -7.77 14.84 -10.77
CA MET A 316 -8.86 15.68 -11.24
C MET A 316 -9.92 15.80 -10.14
N ALA A 317 -10.31 17.02 -9.81
CA ALA A 317 -11.47 17.32 -8.98
C ALA A 317 -12.62 17.72 -9.90
N TYR A 318 -13.68 16.93 -9.89
CA TYR A 318 -14.89 17.21 -10.68
C TYR A 318 -15.87 18.04 -9.87
N GLN A 319 -16.52 19.01 -10.50
CA GLN A 319 -17.54 19.84 -9.85
C GLN A 319 -18.76 19.05 -9.36
N ASP A 320 -18.95 17.81 -9.82
CA ASP A 320 -20.03 16.91 -9.38
C ASP A 320 -19.56 15.83 -8.40
N TYR A 321 -18.35 15.96 -7.82
CA TYR A 321 -17.83 14.98 -6.85
C TYR A 321 -18.33 15.27 -5.41
N PRO A 322 -18.63 14.23 -4.61
CA PRO A 322 -18.68 12.81 -4.98
C PRO A 322 -20.04 12.49 -5.58
N THR A 323 -20.03 11.75 -6.68
CA THR A 323 -21.22 11.07 -7.15
C THR A 323 -21.82 10.32 -5.97
N GLN A 324 -23.02 10.70 -5.54
CA GLN A 324 -23.85 9.82 -4.72
C GLN A 324 -23.83 8.49 -5.44
N ALA A 325 -23.35 7.43 -4.76
CA ALA A 325 -23.52 6.09 -5.26
C ALA A 325 -25.00 5.96 -5.65
N GLY A 326 -25.26 5.79 -6.95
CA GLY A 326 -26.62 5.53 -7.41
C GLY A 326 -27.18 4.35 -6.62
N PRO A 327 -28.51 4.25 -6.43
CA PRO A 327 -29.10 3.14 -5.71
C PRO A 327 -28.54 1.85 -6.28
N GLY A 328 -27.84 1.07 -5.43
CA GLY A 328 -27.28 -0.21 -5.83
C GLY A 328 -28.40 -1.04 -6.45
N ARG A 329 -28.20 -1.47 -7.70
CA ARG A 329 -29.07 -2.48 -8.30
C ARG A 329 -28.99 -3.71 -7.41
N SER A 330 -30.10 -4.02 -6.76
CA SER A 330 -30.39 -5.34 -6.24
C SER A 330 -30.51 -6.29 -7.43
N ASP A 331 -29.53 -7.18 -7.57
CA ASP A 331 -29.74 -8.47 -8.24
C ASP A 331 -29.83 -9.55 -7.16
#